data_AF-K2E7S0-F1
#
_entry.id   AF-K2E7S0-F1
#
_cell.length_a   1.000
_cell.length_b   1.000
_cell.length_c   1.000
_cell.angle_alpha   90.00
_cell.angle_beta   90.00
_cell.angle_gamma   90.00
#
_symmetry.space_group_name_H-M   'P 1'
#
loop_
_entity.id
_entity.type
_entity.pdbx_description
1 polymer ?
#
loop_
_entity_poly.entity_id
_entity_poly.type
_entity_poly.pdbx_seq_one_letter_code
_entity_poly.pdbx_strand_id
1 'polypeptide(L)'
;VAVLGPTVVEDLFGENANPIGQSVRIGSSTFKVVGVTKSSGTGGFSGSDEAVYVPLTVAQDIIFGKDYVSAVYVVAKDQTVIDAALNQVGFFLLERHSKENVEDADFSITSQEQIIETVSEVTGTFTTLLTGIAAISLVVGGIGIMNIMLVTVTERTREIGLRKSLGAKRKAIVMQFLTESIILTIIGGLIGVLIGLGVSMIITSKMSLPTTISVGSIFLSVGVATVIGILFGWYPARKASKLQPIEALRYE
;
A
#
# COMPACT_ATOMS: atom_id res chain seq x y z
N VAL A 1 36.48 -17.29 -10.99
CA VAL A 1 35.41 -18.01 -10.26
C VAL A 1 34.20 -17.10 -10.09
N ALA A 2 33.00 -17.65 -9.96
CA ALA A 2 31.76 -16.88 -9.78
C ALA A 2 30.84 -17.51 -8.73
N VAL A 3 30.01 -16.69 -8.09
CA VAL A 3 28.91 -17.10 -7.21
C VAL A 3 27.60 -16.60 -7.83
N LEU A 4 26.59 -17.46 -7.92
CA LEU A 4 25.33 -17.18 -8.62
C LEU A 4 24.18 -16.93 -7.65
N GLY A 5 23.25 -16.05 -8.03
CA GLY A 5 21.95 -15.92 -7.39
C GLY A 5 21.01 -17.09 -7.74
N PRO A 6 20.03 -17.43 -6.88
CA PRO A 6 19.11 -18.56 -7.09
C PRO A 6 18.38 -18.52 -8.44
N THR A 7 17.87 -17.35 -8.86
CA THR A 7 17.15 -17.19 -10.13
C THR A 7 18.06 -17.50 -11.31
N VAL A 8 19.33 -17.06 -11.26
CA VAL A 8 20.32 -17.35 -12.31
C VAL A 8 20.63 -18.84 -12.40
N VAL A 9 20.60 -19.56 -11.28
CA VAL A 9 20.80 -21.01 -11.25
C VAL A 9 19.64 -21.72 -11.92
N GLU A 10 18.41 -21.33 -11.59
CA GLU A 10 17.18 -21.89 -12.19
C GLU A 10 17.15 -21.65 -13.71
N ASP A 11 17.46 -20.43 -14.16
CA ASP A 11 17.46 -20.05 -15.57
C ASP A 11 18.51 -20.79 -16.40
N LEU A 12 19.72 -21.00 -15.85
CA LEU A 12 20.84 -21.59 -16.60
C LEU A 12 20.94 -23.11 -16.49
N PHE A 13 20.56 -23.68 -15.35
CA PHE A 13 20.76 -25.11 -15.06
C PHE A 13 19.47 -25.87 -14.79
N GLY A 14 18.33 -25.18 -14.65
CA GLY A 14 17.03 -25.75 -14.31
C GLY A 14 16.76 -25.83 -12.80
N GLU A 15 15.51 -26.06 -12.43
CA GLU A 15 15.08 -26.19 -11.04
C GLU A 15 15.84 -27.33 -10.31
N ASN A 16 16.32 -27.04 -9.08
CA ASN A 16 17.06 -27.97 -8.22
C ASN A 16 18.40 -28.50 -8.78
N ALA A 17 18.96 -27.88 -9.81
CA ALA A 17 20.27 -28.26 -10.32
C ALA A 17 21.41 -27.83 -9.38
N ASN A 18 22.51 -28.60 -9.37
CA ASN A 18 23.73 -28.22 -8.64
C ASN A 18 24.73 -27.55 -9.60
N PRO A 19 24.88 -26.22 -9.58
CA PRO A 19 25.77 -25.51 -10.48
C PRO A 19 27.24 -25.54 -10.01
N ILE A 20 27.53 -26.01 -8.79
CA ILE A 20 28.88 -25.96 -8.21
C ILE A 20 29.84 -26.83 -9.04
N GLY A 21 30.96 -26.22 -9.45
CA GLY A 21 31.98 -26.87 -10.26
C GLY A 21 31.76 -26.75 -11.77
N GLN A 22 30.57 -26.32 -12.21
CA GLN A 22 30.27 -26.07 -13.61
C GLN A 22 30.87 -24.73 -14.08
N SER A 23 30.90 -24.53 -15.39
CA SER A 23 31.42 -23.32 -16.02
C SER A 23 30.29 -22.48 -16.60
N VAL A 24 30.26 -21.19 -16.28
CA VAL A 24 29.34 -20.21 -16.86
C VAL A 24 30.13 -19.19 -17.66
N ARG A 25 29.55 -18.68 -18.75
CA ARG A 25 30.15 -17.63 -19.56
C ARG A 25 29.55 -16.29 -19.18
N ILE A 26 30.39 -15.34 -18.76
CA ILE A 26 30.02 -13.97 -18.41
C ILE A 26 30.75 -13.05 -19.40
N GLY A 27 30.00 -12.37 -20.26
CA GLY A 27 30.58 -11.63 -21.39
C GLY A 27 31.38 -12.56 -22.32
N SER A 28 32.66 -12.25 -22.53
CA SER A 28 33.58 -13.03 -23.36
C SER A 28 34.38 -14.10 -22.59
N SER A 29 34.25 -14.16 -21.26
CA SER A 29 35.10 -14.98 -20.39
C SER A 29 34.34 -16.09 -19.67
N THR A 30 35.02 -17.21 -19.42
CA THR A 30 34.44 -18.39 -18.75
C THR A 30 34.87 -18.44 -17.28
N PHE A 31 33.90 -18.63 -16.40
CA PHE A 31 34.08 -18.66 -14.95
C PHE A 31 33.57 -19.97 -14.37
N LYS A 32 34.37 -20.58 -13.48
CA LYS A 32 33.92 -21.73 -12.69
C LYS A 32 33.04 -21.28 -11.52
N VAL A 33 31.87 -21.87 -11.38
CA VAL A 33 30.93 -21.62 -10.28
C VAL A 33 31.44 -22.30 -9.00
N VAL A 34 31.52 -21.54 -7.91
CA VAL A 34 32.02 -22.03 -6.61
C VAL A 34 30.97 -21.97 -5.50
N GLY A 35 29.83 -21.31 -5.73
CA GLY A 35 28.76 -21.23 -4.74
C GLY A 35 27.49 -20.59 -5.30
N VAL A 36 26.43 -20.65 -4.49
CA VAL A 36 25.12 -20.05 -4.76
C VAL A 36 24.72 -19.25 -3.52
N THR A 37 24.16 -18.06 -3.70
CA THR A 37 23.67 -17.24 -2.58
C THR A 37 22.35 -17.80 -2.03
N LYS A 38 22.02 -17.44 -0.78
CA LYS A 38 20.69 -17.72 -0.23
C LYS A 38 19.71 -16.72 -0.83
N SER A 39 18.51 -17.19 -1.22
CA SER A 39 17.44 -16.29 -1.68
C SER A 39 17.10 -15.26 -0.61
N SER A 40 17.06 -14.00 -1.04
CA SER A 40 16.66 -12.85 -0.21
C SER A 40 15.14 -12.68 -0.18
N GLY A 41 14.39 -13.49 -0.94
CA GLY A 41 12.91 -13.50 -0.98
C GLY A 41 12.29 -12.20 -1.50
N THR A 42 13.09 -11.27 -1.98
CA THR A 42 12.67 -9.97 -2.51
C THR A 42 12.50 -10.09 -4.01
N GLY A 43 11.32 -10.55 -4.43
CA GLY A 43 10.91 -10.55 -5.82
C GLY A 43 10.67 -9.12 -6.30
N GLY A 44 11.59 -8.59 -7.11
CA GLY A 44 11.51 -7.25 -7.70
C GLY A 44 12.55 -7.11 -8.82
N PHE A 45 12.37 -6.09 -9.66
CA PHE A 45 13.09 -5.80 -10.94
C PHE A 45 14.62 -5.60 -10.82
N SER A 46 15.22 -5.91 -9.68
CA SER A 46 16.65 -5.80 -9.39
C SER A 46 17.01 -6.61 -8.14
N GLY A 47 16.41 -7.80 -7.99
CA GLY A 47 16.61 -8.67 -6.84
C GLY A 47 18.06 -9.15 -6.73
N SER A 48 18.56 -9.27 -5.50
CA SER A 48 19.85 -9.92 -5.23
C SER A 48 19.90 -11.38 -5.71
N ASP A 49 18.73 -11.95 -6.01
CA ASP A 49 18.57 -13.34 -6.47
C ASP A 49 18.88 -13.51 -7.98
N GLU A 50 18.90 -12.42 -8.75
CA GLU A 50 19.32 -12.39 -10.17
C GLU A 50 20.79 -11.98 -10.35
N ALA A 51 21.51 -11.71 -9.24
CA ALA A 51 22.88 -11.20 -9.30
C ALA A 51 23.92 -12.31 -9.52
N VAL A 52 25.02 -11.95 -10.20
CA VAL A 52 26.22 -12.78 -10.34
C VAL A 52 27.41 -12.07 -9.72
N TYR A 53 28.09 -12.74 -8.79
CA TYR A 53 29.21 -12.17 -8.04
C TYR A 53 30.54 -12.75 -8.54
N VAL A 54 31.49 -11.87 -8.84
CA VAL A 54 32.85 -12.18 -9.28
C VAL A 54 33.82 -11.32 -8.45
N PRO A 55 35.04 -11.80 -8.12
CA PRO A 55 36.02 -10.98 -7.40
C PRO A 55 36.31 -9.65 -8.11
N LEU A 56 36.44 -8.57 -7.34
CA LEU A 56 36.59 -7.20 -7.85
C LEU A 56 37.73 -7.07 -8.88
N THR A 57 38.91 -7.59 -8.55
CA THR A 57 40.09 -7.52 -9.43
C THR A 57 39.83 -8.17 -10.78
N VAL A 58 39.14 -9.31 -10.79
CA VAL A 58 38.78 -10.02 -12.02
C VAL A 58 37.74 -9.24 -12.82
N ALA A 59 36.78 -8.61 -12.17
CA ALA A 59 35.79 -7.77 -12.84
C ALA A 59 36.45 -6.53 -13.48
N GLN A 60 37.38 -5.88 -12.78
CA GLN A 60 38.10 -4.71 -13.26
C GLN A 60 39.01 -5.05 -14.46
N ASP A 61 39.80 -6.12 -14.35
CA ASP A 61 40.82 -6.45 -15.36
C ASP A 61 40.24 -7.15 -16.60
N ILE A 62 39.25 -8.04 -16.41
CA ILE A 62 38.80 -8.98 -17.47
C ILE A 62 37.45 -8.58 -18.06
N ILE A 63 36.53 -8.01 -17.27
CA ILE A 63 35.15 -7.75 -17.70
C ILE A 63 34.97 -6.29 -18.11
N PHE A 64 35.36 -5.34 -17.26
CA PHE A 64 35.03 -3.92 -17.45
C PHE A 64 36.18 -3.07 -17.98
N GLY A 65 37.44 -3.47 -17.76
CA GLY A 65 38.62 -2.70 -18.15
C GLY A 65 38.71 -1.32 -17.47
N LYS A 66 38.28 -1.24 -16.20
CA LYS A 66 38.17 0.00 -15.42
C LYS A 66 38.78 -0.20 -14.04
N ASP A 67 39.47 0.82 -13.55
CA ASP A 67 40.17 0.82 -12.25
C ASP A 67 39.37 1.50 -11.12
N TYR A 68 38.18 2.03 -11.41
CA TYR A 68 37.27 2.61 -10.42
C TYR A 68 36.12 1.67 -10.04
N VAL A 69 35.47 1.97 -8.92
CA VAL A 69 34.27 1.27 -8.42
C VAL A 69 33.03 2.14 -8.61
N SER A 70 31.89 1.52 -8.89
CA SER A 70 30.60 2.21 -9.01
C SER A 70 29.90 2.43 -7.67
N ALA A 71 30.13 1.54 -6.70
CA ALA A 71 29.55 1.60 -5.37
C ALA A 71 30.47 0.93 -4.36
N VAL A 72 30.47 1.45 -3.13
CA VAL A 72 31.14 0.85 -1.98
C VAL A 72 30.10 0.66 -0.88
N TYR A 73 29.89 -0.61 -0.49
CA TYR A 73 28.99 -0.94 0.60
C TYR A 73 29.78 -0.97 1.91
N VAL A 74 29.37 -0.14 2.86
CA VAL A 74 29.97 -0.06 4.20
C VAL A 74 28.93 -0.48 5.22
N VAL A 75 29.29 -1.41 6.09
CA VAL A 75 28.42 -1.89 7.18
C VAL A 75 28.89 -1.26 8.48
N ALA A 76 28.02 -0.47 9.11
CA ALA A 76 28.26 0.09 10.43
C ALA A 76 28.24 -1.03 11.49
N LYS A 77 29.02 -0.86 12.56
CA LYS A 77 29.05 -1.84 13.67
C LYS A 77 27.72 -1.90 14.42
N ASP A 78 27.09 -0.74 14.61
CA ASP A 78 25.84 -0.57 15.35
C ASP A 78 24.97 0.49 14.69
N GLN A 79 23.66 0.44 14.92
CA GLN A 79 22.71 1.43 14.40
C GLN A 79 22.96 2.84 14.95
N THR A 80 23.42 2.94 16.21
CA THR A 80 23.66 4.23 16.89
C THR A 80 24.83 5.02 16.32
N VAL A 81 25.68 4.41 15.51
CA VAL A 81 26.88 5.05 14.93
C VAL A 81 26.75 5.34 13.44
N ILE A 82 25.58 5.08 12.83
CA ILE A 82 25.38 5.26 11.38
C ILE A 82 25.66 6.70 10.97
N ASP A 83 25.07 7.70 11.64
CA ASP A 83 25.27 9.11 11.28
C ASP A 83 26.73 9.56 11.44
N ALA A 84 27.38 9.11 12.51
CA ALA A 84 28.79 9.38 12.73
C ALA A 84 29.66 8.73 11.65
N ALA A 85 29.35 7.49 11.25
CA ALA A 85 30.05 6.78 10.21
C ALA A 85 29.86 7.42 8.82
N LEU A 86 28.64 7.88 8.49
CA LEU A 86 28.37 8.61 7.24
C LEU A 86 29.26 9.84 7.12
N ASN A 87 29.33 10.64 8.18
CA ASN A 87 30.17 11.85 8.20
C ASN A 87 31.65 11.50 8.12
N GLN A 88 32.13 10.51 8.88
CA GLN A 88 33.53 10.10 8.86
C GLN A 88 33.96 9.57 7.49
N VAL A 89 33.12 8.74 6.86
CA VAL A 89 33.38 8.24 5.50
C VAL A 89 33.35 9.40 4.50
N GLY A 90 32.42 10.34 4.65
CA GLY A 90 32.35 11.54 3.82
C GLY A 90 33.63 12.38 3.88
N PHE A 91 34.09 12.74 5.08
CA PHE A 91 35.33 13.48 5.25
C PHE A 91 36.54 12.72 4.71
N PHE A 92 36.62 11.41 4.99
CA PHE A 92 37.69 10.57 4.48
C PHE A 92 37.73 10.55 2.95
N LEU A 93 36.58 10.43 2.28
CA LEU A 93 36.50 10.42 0.83
C LEU A 93 36.81 11.80 0.22
N LEU A 94 36.33 12.89 0.83
CA LEU A 94 36.69 14.25 0.42
C LEU A 94 38.21 14.46 0.45
N GLU A 95 38.85 14.10 1.57
CA GLU A 95 40.30 14.21 1.72
C GLU A 95 41.04 13.32 0.70
N ARG A 96 40.61 12.06 0.56
CA ARG A 96 41.20 11.11 -0.40
C ARG A 96 41.09 11.58 -1.85
N HIS A 97 39.98 12.23 -2.21
CA HIS A 97 39.73 12.74 -3.56
C HIS A 97 40.19 14.19 -3.74
N SER A 98 40.83 14.77 -2.71
CA SER A 98 41.32 16.16 -2.71
C SER A 98 40.22 17.18 -3.05
N LYS A 99 39.05 17.03 -2.44
CA LYS A 99 37.88 17.92 -2.59
C LYS A 99 37.72 18.76 -1.33
N GLU A 100 37.64 20.08 -1.49
CA GLU A 100 37.50 21.02 -0.37
C GLU A 100 36.05 21.14 0.12
N ASN A 101 35.08 21.00 -0.79
CA ASN A 101 33.66 21.18 -0.48
C ASN A 101 32.82 19.96 -0.88
N VAL A 102 31.69 19.80 -0.18
CA VAL A 102 30.69 18.76 -0.47
C VAL A 102 30.04 18.97 -1.85
N GLU A 103 29.91 20.22 -2.30
CA GLU A 103 29.33 20.54 -3.62
C GLU A 103 30.20 20.06 -4.79
N ASP A 104 31.52 19.93 -4.57
CA ASP A 104 32.50 19.45 -5.55
C ASP A 104 32.75 17.93 -5.46
N ALA A 105 32.01 17.24 -4.59
CA ALA A 105 32.14 15.80 -4.37
C ALA A 105 31.71 15.02 -5.63
N ASP A 106 32.53 14.04 -5.99
CA ASP A 106 32.27 13.10 -7.09
C ASP A 106 31.61 11.79 -6.62
N PHE A 107 31.18 11.75 -5.34
CA PHE A 107 30.51 10.62 -4.72
C PHE A 107 29.26 11.08 -3.96
N SER A 108 28.31 10.16 -3.81
CA SER A 108 27.18 10.31 -2.91
C SER A 108 27.21 9.22 -1.84
N ILE A 109 26.86 9.59 -0.62
CA ILE A 109 26.72 8.64 0.49
C ILE A 109 25.25 8.61 0.87
N THR A 110 24.64 7.44 0.71
CA THR A 110 23.24 7.21 1.07
C THR A 110 23.20 6.11 2.12
N SER A 111 22.48 6.34 3.21
CA SER A 111 22.22 5.28 4.19
C SER A 111 20.98 4.48 3.80
N GLN A 112 20.94 3.21 4.21
CA GLN A 112 19.73 2.39 4.03
C GLN A 112 18.52 3.00 4.75
N GLU A 113 18.75 3.68 5.88
CA GLU A 113 17.72 4.37 6.65
C GLU A 113 17.10 5.53 5.87
N GLN A 114 17.91 6.36 5.20
CA GLN A 114 17.41 7.44 4.33
C GLN A 114 16.55 6.91 3.18
N ILE A 115 16.92 5.76 2.60
CA ILE A 115 16.12 5.12 1.54
C ILE A 115 14.76 4.67 2.11
N ILE A 116 14.76 4.02 3.27
CA ILE A 116 13.52 3.57 3.92
C ILE A 116 12.64 4.75 4.32
N GLU A 117 13.23 5.81 4.87
CA GLU A 117 12.53 7.04 5.25
C GLU A 117 11.89 7.70 4.03
N THR A 118 12.64 7.87 2.94
CA THR A 118 12.13 8.43 1.69
C THR A 118 10.96 7.61 1.12
N VAL A 119 11.09 6.28 1.09
CA VAL A 119 10.02 5.38 0.63
C VAL A 119 8.80 5.47 1.55
N SER A 120 9.01 5.55 2.87
CA SER A 120 7.95 5.70 3.87
C SER A 120 7.23 7.03 3.72
N GLU A 121 7.95 8.12 3.48
CA GLU A 121 7.38 9.46 3.26
C GLU A 121 6.53 9.50 1.99
N VAL A 122 7.05 8.97 0.87
CA VAL A 122 6.32 8.90 -0.40
C VAL A 122 5.07 8.02 -0.23
N THR A 123 5.21 6.85 0.39
CA THR A 123 4.08 5.95 0.64
C THR A 123 3.05 6.58 1.58
N GLY A 124 3.50 7.28 2.63
CA GLY A 124 2.64 8.02 3.56
C GLY A 124 1.89 9.15 2.88
N THR A 125 2.54 9.87 1.96
CA THR A 125 1.93 10.94 1.17
C THR A 125 0.84 10.38 0.26
N PHE A 126 1.12 9.31 -0.50
CA PHE A 126 0.11 8.64 -1.31
C PHE A 126 -1.05 8.09 -0.47
N THR A 127 -0.74 7.49 0.68
CA THR A 127 -1.75 6.98 1.62
C THR A 127 -2.68 8.09 2.10
N THR A 128 -2.12 9.24 2.47
CA THR A 128 -2.87 10.41 2.92
C THR A 128 -3.76 10.96 1.80
N LEU A 129 -3.20 11.10 0.59
CA LEU A 129 -3.94 11.56 -0.59
C LEU A 129 -5.11 10.63 -0.94
N LEU A 130 -4.87 9.32 -1.00
CA LEU A 130 -5.91 8.33 -1.29
C LEU A 130 -6.98 8.29 -0.19
N THR A 131 -6.56 8.42 1.08
CA THR A 131 -7.50 8.51 2.21
C THR A 131 -8.37 9.77 2.11
N GLY A 132 -7.80 10.90 1.70
CA GLY A 132 -8.56 12.13 1.44
C GLY A 132 -9.58 11.98 0.32
N ILE A 133 -9.19 11.38 -0.81
CA ILE A 133 -10.11 11.09 -1.93
C ILE A 133 -11.22 10.14 -1.48
N ALA A 134 -10.88 9.10 -0.72
CA ALA A 134 -11.85 8.16 -0.16
C ALA A 134 -12.83 8.87 0.78
N ALA A 135 -12.35 9.74 1.67
CA ALA A 135 -13.20 10.51 2.58
C ALA A 135 -14.18 11.44 1.83
N ILE A 136 -13.72 12.13 0.77
CA ILE A 136 -14.59 12.97 -0.06
C ILE A 136 -15.65 12.09 -0.76
N SER A 137 -15.24 10.96 -1.32
CA SER A 137 -16.14 10.03 -2.02
C SER A 137 -17.20 9.45 -1.08
N LEU A 138 -16.82 9.18 0.17
CA LEU A 138 -17.69 8.72 1.23
C LEU A 138 -18.73 9.79 1.62
N VAL A 139 -18.34 11.07 1.70
CA VAL A 139 -19.27 12.18 1.94
C VAL A 139 -20.26 12.34 0.79
N VAL A 140 -19.79 12.30 -0.46
CA VAL A 140 -20.65 12.39 -1.65
C VAL A 140 -21.64 11.22 -1.71
N GLY A 141 -21.16 9.99 -1.44
CA GLY A 141 -22.02 8.81 -1.32
C GLY A 141 -23.04 8.93 -0.18
N GLY A 142 -22.62 9.47 0.97
CA GLY A 142 -23.49 9.78 2.11
C GLY A 142 -24.61 10.75 1.78
N ILE A 143 -24.31 11.81 1.03
CA ILE A 143 -25.32 12.77 0.53
C ILE A 143 -26.32 12.05 -0.38
N GLY A 144 -25.85 11.13 -1.23
CA GLY A 144 -26.71 10.28 -2.06
C GLY A 144 -27.71 9.46 -1.23
N ILE A 145 -27.23 8.80 -0.17
CA ILE A 145 -28.08 8.04 0.77
C ILE A 145 -29.10 8.95 1.42
N MET A 146 -28.69 10.12 1.90
CA MET A 146 -29.59 11.11 2.51
C MET A 146 -30.70 11.53 1.54
N ASN A 147 -30.37 11.79 0.28
CA ASN A 147 -31.35 12.20 -0.74
C ASN A 147 -32.36 11.09 -1.03
N ILE A 148 -31.90 9.85 -1.24
CA ILE A 148 -32.79 8.70 -1.45
C ILE A 148 -33.72 8.54 -0.24
N MET A 149 -33.18 8.62 0.98
CA MET A 149 -33.99 8.51 2.20
C MET A 149 -35.01 9.65 2.34
N LEU A 150 -34.67 10.88 1.93
CA LEU A 150 -35.64 11.98 1.92
C LEU A 150 -36.79 11.72 0.96
N VAL A 151 -36.49 11.19 -0.24
CA VAL A 151 -37.51 10.81 -1.23
C VAL A 151 -38.38 9.68 -0.70
N THR A 152 -37.78 8.64 -0.11
CA THR A 152 -38.53 7.52 0.49
C THR A 152 -39.45 7.98 1.63
N VAL A 153 -39.01 8.94 2.46
CA VAL A 153 -39.86 9.53 3.50
C VAL A 153 -41.05 10.27 2.89
N THR A 154 -40.83 11.00 1.79
CA THR A 154 -41.92 11.71 1.10
C THR A 154 -42.92 10.75 0.45
N GLU A 155 -42.46 9.67 -0.18
CA GLU A 155 -43.33 8.65 -0.78
C GLU A 155 -44.13 7.87 0.29
N ARG A 156 -43.51 7.57 1.43
CA ARG A 156 -44.16 6.86 2.55
C ARG A 156 -44.85 7.80 3.55
N THR A 157 -45.08 9.06 3.22
CA THR A 157 -45.66 10.07 4.15
C THR A 157 -46.98 9.60 4.77
N ARG A 158 -47.90 9.07 3.94
CA ARG A 158 -49.22 8.60 4.38
C ARG A 158 -49.13 7.43 5.37
N GLU A 159 -48.23 6.48 5.10
CA GLU A 159 -47.98 5.33 5.98
C GLU A 159 -47.44 5.76 7.35
N ILE A 160 -46.49 6.71 7.36
CA ILE A 160 -45.93 7.29 8.59
C ILE A 160 -47.01 8.02 9.38
N GLY A 161 -47.88 8.77 8.70
CA GLY A 161 -49.03 9.46 9.29
C GLY A 161 -49.99 8.48 9.98
N LEU A 162 -50.33 7.39 9.31
CA LEU A 162 -51.22 6.35 9.84
C LEU A 162 -50.63 5.69 11.09
N ARG A 163 -49.34 5.33 11.07
CA ARG A 163 -48.63 4.77 12.25
C ARG A 163 -48.64 5.73 13.44
N LYS A 164 -48.46 7.03 13.19
CA LYS A 164 -48.49 8.05 14.25
C LYS A 164 -49.88 8.27 14.82
N SER A 165 -50.93 8.26 14.00
CA SER A 165 -52.32 8.34 14.46
C SER A 165 -52.69 7.15 15.36
N LEU A 166 -52.08 5.98 15.13
CA LEU A 166 -52.21 4.79 15.97
C LEU A 166 -51.31 4.81 17.21
N GLY A 167 -50.61 5.92 17.49
CA GLY A 167 -49.81 6.11 18.71
C GLY A 167 -48.32 5.79 18.60
N ALA A 168 -47.77 5.59 17.39
CA ALA A 168 -46.33 5.34 17.24
C ALA A 168 -45.49 6.54 17.76
N LYS A 169 -44.60 6.26 18.72
CA LYS A 169 -43.67 7.27 19.28
C LYS A 169 -42.68 7.73 18.21
N ARG A 170 -42.25 9.01 18.28
CA ARG A 170 -41.23 9.57 17.37
C ARG A 170 -39.97 8.71 17.29
N LYS A 171 -39.52 8.15 18.42
CA LYS A 171 -38.35 7.27 18.50
C LYS A 171 -38.50 6.01 17.65
N ALA A 172 -39.70 5.42 17.56
CA ALA A 172 -39.94 4.23 16.75
C ALA A 172 -39.77 4.53 15.26
N ILE A 173 -40.30 5.67 14.79
CA ILE A 173 -40.15 6.11 13.40
C ILE A 173 -38.66 6.41 13.09
N VAL A 174 -37.95 7.09 14.00
CA VAL A 174 -36.51 7.35 13.81
C VAL A 174 -35.73 6.05 13.71
N MET A 175 -35.94 5.11 14.63
CA MET A 175 -35.21 3.84 14.66
C MET A 175 -35.45 3.00 13.41
N GLN A 176 -36.67 3.02 12.86
CA GLN A 176 -36.98 2.29 11.62
C GLN A 176 -36.13 2.82 10.45
N PHE A 177 -36.20 4.11 10.17
CA PHE A 177 -35.47 4.72 9.05
C PHE A 177 -33.95 4.68 9.25
N LEU A 178 -33.48 4.82 10.49
CA LEU A 178 -32.07 4.70 10.82
C LEU A 178 -31.56 3.27 10.58
N THR A 179 -32.36 2.27 10.95
CA THR A 179 -32.02 0.85 10.71
C THR A 179 -31.99 0.55 9.20
N GLU A 180 -32.94 1.09 8.43
CA GLU A 180 -32.95 0.97 6.96
C GLU A 180 -31.68 1.57 6.33
N SER A 181 -31.25 2.76 6.79
CA SER A 181 -30.00 3.40 6.35
C SER A 181 -28.74 2.60 6.75
N ILE A 182 -28.70 2.07 7.96
CA ILE A 182 -27.57 1.24 8.44
C ILE A 182 -27.48 -0.06 7.63
N ILE A 183 -28.60 -0.73 7.38
CA ILE A 183 -28.62 -1.96 6.58
C ILE A 183 -28.13 -1.69 5.16
N LEU A 184 -28.62 -0.63 4.51
CA LEU A 184 -28.19 -0.24 3.16
C LEU A 184 -26.68 0.05 3.10
N THR A 185 -26.15 0.76 4.09
CA THR A 185 -24.72 1.10 4.14
C THR A 185 -23.83 -0.08 4.49
N ILE A 186 -24.26 -0.98 5.38
CA ILE A 186 -23.51 -2.21 5.69
C ILE A 186 -23.48 -3.14 4.48
N ILE A 187 -24.61 -3.33 3.78
CA ILE A 187 -24.65 -4.15 2.57
C ILE A 187 -23.75 -3.55 1.49
N GLY A 188 -23.85 -2.23 1.25
CA GLY A 188 -22.96 -1.54 0.31
C GLY A 188 -21.49 -1.65 0.70
N GLY A 189 -21.18 -1.54 1.99
CA GLY A 189 -19.83 -1.71 2.53
C GLY A 189 -19.28 -3.11 2.33
N LEU A 190 -20.08 -4.15 2.61
CA LEU A 190 -19.71 -5.55 2.37
C LEU A 190 -19.47 -5.83 0.88
N ILE A 191 -20.35 -5.34 0.00
CA ILE A 191 -20.15 -5.44 -1.45
C ILE A 191 -18.86 -4.73 -1.87
N GLY A 192 -18.61 -3.53 -1.35
CA GLY A 192 -17.38 -2.78 -1.60
C GLY A 192 -16.12 -3.52 -1.14
N VAL A 193 -16.15 -4.16 0.03
CA VAL A 193 -15.06 -5.02 0.52
C VAL A 193 -14.84 -6.20 -0.42
N LEU A 194 -15.90 -6.91 -0.82
CA LEU A 194 -15.78 -8.05 -1.74
C LEU A 194 -15.18 -7.64 -3.10
N ILE A 195 -15.62 -6.50 -3.65
CA ILE A 195 -15.04 -5.95 -4.88
C ILE A 195 -13.57 -5.60 -4.67
N GLY A 196 -13.22 -4.94 -3.56
CA GLY A 196 -11.84 -4.60 -3.23
C GLY A 196 -10.92 -5.82 -3.10
N LEU A 197 -11.41 -6.89 -2.45
CA LEU A 197 -10.71 -8.17 -2.35
C LEU A 197 -10.48 -8.78 -3.74
N GLY A 198 -11.53 -8.80 -4.59
CA GLY A 198 -11.44 -9.33 -5.95
C GLY A 198 -10.44 -8.56 -6.82
N VAL A 199 -10.47 -7.22 -6.77
CA VAL A 199 -9.49 -6.38 -7.47
C VAL A 199 -8.08 -6.64 -6.96
N SER A 200 -7.89 -6.76 -5.65
CA SER A 200 -6.57 -7.08 -5.06
C SER A 200 -6.00 -8.38 -5.61
N MET A 201 -6.79 -9.46 -5.64
CA MET A 201 -6.36 -10.76 -6.16
C MET A 201 -5.97 -10.71 -7.65
N ILE A 202 -6.72 -9.95 -8.45
CA ILE A 202 -6.39 -9.77 -9.89
C ILE A 202 -5.05 -9.05 -10.05
N ILE A 203 -4.79 -8.02 -9.23
CA ILE A 203 -3.52 -7.28 -9.26
C ILE A 203 -2.36 -8.20 -8.85
N THR A 204 -2.50 -8.96 -7.75
CA THR A 204 -1.44 -9.88 -7.32
C THR A 204 -1.10 -10.89 -8.40
N SER A 205 -2.11 -11.47 -9.05
CA SER A 205 -1.91 -12.51 -10.06
C SER A 205 -1.31 -11.99 -11.37
N LYS A 206 -1.61 -10.75 -11.79
CA LYS A 206 -1.19 -10.23 -13.10
C LYS A 206 0.02 -9.29 -13.05
N MET A 207 0.27 -8.63 -11.93
CA MET A 207 1.30 -7.60 -11.83
C MET A 207 2.44 -7.98 -10.88
N SER A 208 2.41 -9.19 -10.29
CA SER A 208 3.41 -9.69 -9.32
C SER A 208 3.69 -8.72 -8.16
N LEU A 209 2.74 -7.83 -7.86
CA LEU A 209 2.80 -6.89 -6.76
C LEU A 209 2.16 -7.56 -5.52
N PRO A 210 2.94 -7.86 -4.46
CA PRO A 210 2.39 -8.49 -3.27
C PRO A 210 1.46 -7.50 -2.55
N THR A 211 0.15 -7.75 -2.62
CA THR A 211 -0.86 -6.95 -1.92
C THR A 211 -1.26 -7.64 -0.61
N THR A 212 -0.92 -7.01 0.51
CA THR A 212 -1.30 -7.52 1.84
C THR A 212 -2.60 -6.87 2.30
N ILE A 213 -3.64 -7.69 2.53
CA ILE A 213 -4.93 -7.23 3.02
C ILE A 213 -4.98 -7.41 4.54
N SER A 214 -5.00 -6.30 5.28
CA SER A 214 -5.15 -6.35 6.74
C SER A 214 -6.61 -6.59 7.12
N VAL A 215 -6.83 -7.58 7.98
CA VAL A 215 -8.14 -7.86 8.60
C VAL A 215 -8.67 -6.63 9.35
N GLY A 216 -7.78 -5.85 9.96
CA GLY A 216 -8.16 -4.61 10.65
C GLY A 216 -8.80 -3.57 9.72
N SER A 217 -8.31 -3.45 8.48
CA SER A 217 -8.86 -2.52 7.49
C SER A 217 -10.28 -2.90 7.04
N ILE A 218 -10.61 -4.20 7.04
CA ILE A 218 -11.96 -4.68 6.72
C ILE A 218 -12.96 -4.27 7.82
N PHE A 219 -12.59 -4.46 9.09
CA PHE A 219 -13.44 -4.02 10.19
C PHE A 219 -13.57 -2.50 10.24
N LEU A 220 -12.48 -1.77 9.95
CA LEU A 220 -12.50 -0.33 9.88
C LEU A 220 -13.44 0.17 8.77
N SER A 221 -13.43 -0.44 7.58
CA SER A 221 -14.31 -0.02 6.48
C SER A 221 -15.80 -0.23 6.79
N VAL A 222 -16.15 -1.36 7.40
CA VAL A 222 -17.53 -1.63 7.85
C VAL A 222 -17.93 -0.67 8.98
N GLY A 223 -17.01 -0.35 9.89
CA GLY A 223 -17.22 0.65 10.93
C GLY A 223 -17.51 2.04 10.36
N VAL A 224 -16.69 2.49 9.40
CA VAL A 224 -16.88 3.78 8.71
C VAL A 224 -18.20 3.81 7.93
N ALA A 225 -18.55 2.74 7.23
CA ALA A 225 -19.83 2.63 6.52
C ALA A 225 -21.03 2.77 7.48
N THR A 226 -20.95 2.14 8.66
CA THR A 226 -21.98 2.25 9.70
C THR A 226 -22.13 3.68 10.22
N VAL A 227 -21.01 4.36 10.50
CA VAL A 227 -21.01 5.76 10.94
C VAL A 227 -21.66 6.67 9.89
N ILE A 228 -21.34 6.47 8.61
CA ILE A 228 -21.93 7.23 7.49
C ILE A 228 -23.44 6.99 7.40
N GLY A 229 -23.89 5.74 7.49
CA GLY A 229 -25.31 5.39 7.49
C GLY A 229 -26.07 6.06 8.64
N ILE A 230 -25.46 6.15 9.81
CA ILE A 230 -26.04 6.86 10.96
C ILE A 230 -26.11 8.36 10.68
N LEU A 231 -25.00 8.99 10.28
CA LEU A 231 -24.92 10.44 10.10
C LEU A 231 -25.90 10.94 9.03
N PHE A 232 -25.89 10.32 7.85
CA PHE A 232 -26.72 10.74 6.72
C PHE A 232 -28.16 10.21 6.79
N GLY A 233 -28.41 9.11 7.50
CA GLY A 233 -29.76 8.58 7.75
C GLY A 233 -30.49 9.31 8.89
N TRP A 234 -29.78 9.92 9.83
CA TRP A 234 -30.39 10.56 11.00
C TRP A 234 -31.26 11.78 10.65
N TYR A 235 -30.80 12.63 9.73
CA TYR A 235 -31.55 13.81 9.30
C TYR A 235 -32.94 13.47 8.70
N PRO A 236 -33.05 12.61 7.66
CA PRO A 236 -34.34 12.21 7.10
C PRO A 236 -35.21 11.46 8.12
N ALA A 237 -34.63 10.58 8.94
CA ALA A 237 -35.35 9.88 10.00
C ALA A 237 -35.97 10.86 11.02
N ARG A 238 -35.22 11.91 11.40
CA ARG A 238 -35.72 12.98 12.27
C ARG A 238 -36.83 13.78 11.60
N LYS A 239 -36.70 14.08 10.29
CA LYS A 239 -37.74 14.77 9.51
C LYS A 239 -39.04 13.97 9.48
N ALA A 240 -38.98 12.67 9.16
CA ALA A 240 -40.11 11.74 9.20
C ALA A 240 -40.81 11.70 10.57
N SER A 241 -40.01 11.64 11.63
CA SER A 241 -40.51 11.61 13.01
C SER A 241 -41.21 12.91 13.45
N LYS A 242 -41.07 14.01 12.71
CA LYS A 242 -41.74 15.29 13.01
C LYS A 242 -43.01 15.56 12.19
N LEU A 243 -43.31 14.77 11.17
CA LEU A 243 -44.55 14.89 10.36
C LEU A 243 -45.81 14.86 11.25
N GLN A 244 -46.74 15.79 11.03
CA GLN A 244 -48.01 15.78 11.76
C GLN A 244 -48.98 14.77 11.13
N PRO A 245 -49.73 13.98 11.92
CA PRO A 245 -50.62 12.96 11.36
C PRO A 245 -51.70 13.55 10.45
N ILE A 246 -52.19 14.75 10.80
CA ILE A 246 -53.23 15.44 10.04
C ILE A 246 -52.73 15.94 8.67
N GLU A 247 -51.48 16.42 8.59
CA GLU A 247 -50.84 16.84 7.35
C GLU A 247 -50.51 15.63 6.47
N ALA A 248 -50.03 14.54 7.09
CA ALA A 248 -49.65 13.32 6.39
C ALA A 248 -50.83 12.56 5.77
N LEU A 249 -52.03 12.69 6.31
CA LEU A 249 -53.26 12.08 5.78
C LEU A 249 -53.99 12.96 4.76
N ARG A 250 -53.63 14.24 4.67
CA ARG A 250 -54.20 15.21 3.73
C ARG A 250 -53.40 15.30 2.42
N TYR A 251 -52.21 14.70 2.39
CA TYR A 251 -51.40 14.56 1.19
C TYR A 251 -52.03 13.50 0.26
N GLU A 252 -52.38 13.89 -0.97
CA GLU A 252 -52.63 12.98 -2.09
C GLU A 252 -51.32 12.41 -2.63
#